data_AF-A0A5K1D0Q1-F1
#
_entry.id   AF-A0A5K1D0Q1-F1
#
_cell.length_a   1.000
_cell.length_b   1.000
_cell.length_c   1.000
_cell.angle_alpha   90.00
_cell.angle_beta   90.00
_cell.angle_gamma   90.00
#
_symmetry.space_group_name_H-M   'P 1'
#
loop_
_entity.id
_entity.type
_entity.pdbx_description
1 polymer ?
#
loop_
_entity_poly.entity_id
_entity_poly.type
_entity_poly.pdbx_seq_one_letter_code
_entity_poly.pdbx_strand_id
1 'polypeptide(L)' 'VGELQWRGEVAKWLPDWEERDKEHLGEELSDVLLYLVQLADACEVDLGDAATKKLAKNAVKYPANLSQQ' A
#
# COMPACT_ATOMS: atom_id res chain seq x y z
N VAL A 1 13.70 1.06 2.06
CA VAL A 1 14.02 0.62 0.69
C VAL A 1 13.03 -0.48 0.37
N GLY A 2 12.26 -0.34 -0.70
CA GLY A 2 11.38 -1.42 -1.18
C GLY A 2 12.09 -2.17 -2.29
N GLU A 3 11.95 -3.50 -2.33
CA GLU A 3 12.44 -4.30 -3.45
C GLU A 3 11.31 -4.47 -4.46
N LEU A 4 11.50 -3.94 -5.68
CA LEU A 4 10.61 -4.20 -6.81
C LEU A 4 11.31 -5.15 -7.77
N GLN A 5 10.61 -6.20 -8.22
CA GLN A 5 11.19 -7.30 -9.00
C GLN A 5 11.98 -6.83 -10.23
N TRP A 6 11.59 -5.71 -10.86
CA TRP A 6 12.26 -5.16 -12.06
C TRP A 6 13.37 -4.12 -11.84
N ARG A 7 13.49 -3.54 -10.64
CA ARG A 7 14.38 -2.40 -10.36
C ARG A 7 15.27 -2.63 -9.13
N GLY A 8 15.03 -3.70 -8.37
CA GLY A 8 15.74 -3.97 -7.12
C GLY A 8 15.39 -2.98 -6.02
N GLU A 9 16.40 -2.52 -5.28
CA GLU A 9 16.25 -1.57 -4.18
C GLU A 9 15.87 -0.16 -4.67
N VAL A 10 14.73 0.36 -4.19
CA VAL A 10 14.22 1.67 -4.57
C VAL A 10 14.32 2.69 -3.44
N ALA A 11 14.82 3.90 -3.77
CA ALA A 11 14.90 5.04 -2.87
C ALA A 11 13.51 5.53 -2.44
N LYS A 12 13.42 6.05 -1.20
CA LYS A 12 12.19 6.68 -0.70
C LYS A 12 11.86 7.89 -1.58
N TRP A 13 10.62 7.98 -2.04
CA TRP A 13 10.05 9.11 -2.82
C TRP A 13 10.28 9.15 -4.33
N LEU A 14 10.92 8.13 -4.92
CA LEU A 14 10.97 7.92 -6.38
C LEU A 14 11.37 9.17 -7.22
N PRO A 15 12.42 9.93 -6.86
CA PRO A 15 12.68 11.24 -7.48
C PRO A 15 13.04 11.19 -8.97
N ASP A 16 13.60 10.09 -9.47
CA ASP A 16 14.12 9.95 -10.85
C ASP A 16 13.30 8.98 -11.72
N TRP A 17 11.99 8.91 -11.49
CA TRP A 17 11.11 7.97 -12.18
C TRP A 17 10.49 8.56 -13.44
N GLU A 18 10.68 7.88 -14.56
CA GLU A 18 10.02 8.22 -15.82
C GLU A 18 8.56 7.74 -15.79
N GLU A 19 7.75 8.20 -16.75
CA GLU A 19 6.32 7.84 -16.79
C GLU A 19 6.11 6.33 -16.91
N ARG A 20 6.96 5.66 -17.70
CA ARG A 20 6.99 4.20 -17.80
C ARG A 20 7.21 3.54 -16.44
N ASP A 21 8.10 4.05 -15.58
CA ASP A 21 8.35 3.47 -14.26
C ASP A 21 7.11 3.58 -13.35
N LYS A 22 6.36 4.68 -13.45
CA LYS A 22 5.13 4.88 -12.67
C LYS A 22 3.99 3.99 -13.13
N GLU A 23 3.81 3.83 -14.45
CA GLU A 23 2.81 2.92 -15.02
C GLU A 23 3.02 1.50 -14.49
N HIS A 24 4.25 1.05 -14.65
CA HIS A 24 4.79 -0.18 -14.11
C HIS A 24 4.50 -0.36 -12.60
N LEU A 25 4.87 0.60 -11.74
CA LEU A 25 4.51 0.50 -10.32
C LEU A 25 2.99 0.47 -10.09
N GLY A 26 2.22 1.18 -10.91
CA GLY A 26 0.77 1.13 -10.90
C GLY A 26 0.23 -0.28 -11.17
N GLU A 27 0.83 -1.02 -12.10
CA GLU A 27 0.49 -2.42 -12.41
C GLU A 27 0.76 -3.31 -11.20
N GLU A 28 1.97 -3.25 -10.61
CA GLU A 28 2.34 -4.05 -9.43
C GLU A 28 1.45 -3.74 -8.21
N LEU A 29 1.15 -2.45 -7.97
CA LEU A 29 0.23 -2.05 -6.91
C LEU A 29 -1.20 -2.54 -7.17
N SER A 30 -1.62 -2.56 -8.44
CA SER A 30 -2.92 -3.06 -8.83
C SER A 30 -3.02 -4.58 -8.62
N ASP A 31 -1.98 -5.33 -8.96
CA ASP A 31 -1.93 -6.78 -8.73
C ASP A 31 -2.03 -7.13 -7.24
N VAL A 32 -1.30 -6.39 -6.38
CA VAL A 32 -1.42 -6.55 -4.92
C VAL A 32 -2.84 -6.21 -4.44
N LEU A 33 -3.43 -5.12 -4.94
CA LEU A 33 -4.80 -4.74 -4.57
C LEU A 33 -5.82 -5.80 -5.01
N LEU A 34 -5.74 -6.28 -6.24
CA LEU A 34 -6.62 -7.30 -6.78
C LEU A 34 -6.50 -8.61 -6.01
N TYR A 35 -5.27 -9.01 -5.67
CA TYR A 35 -5.03 -10.19 -4.83
C TYR A 35 -5.66 -10.02 -3.44
N LEU A 36 -5.53 -8.84 -2.81
CA LEU A 36 -6.15 -8.57 -1.51
C LEU A 36 -7.67 -8.63 -1.55
N VAL A 37 -8.29 -8.10 -2.62
CA VAL A 37 -9.74 -8.17 -2.82
C VAL A 37 -10.21 -9.61 -2.98
N GLN A 38 -9.53 -10.40 -3.82
CA GLN A 38 -9.83 -11.82 -4.01
C GLN A 38 -9.66 -12.62 -2.72
N LEU A 39 -8.59 -12.34 -1.97
CA LEU A 39 -8.33 -13.00 -0.69
C LEU A 39 -9.41 -12.66 0.35
N ALA A 40 -9.87 -11.41 0.39
CA ALA A 40 -10.95 -11.01 1.28
C ALA A 40 -12.27 -11.72 0.95
N ASP A 41 -12.60 -11.83 -0.34
CA ASP A 41 -13.76 -12.59 -0.81
C ASP A 41 -13.67 -14.07 -0.43
N ALA A 42 -12.53 -14.71 -0.69
CA ALA A 42 -12.27 -16.10 -0.33
C ALA A 42 -12.32 -16.38 1.19
N CYS A 43 -12.09 -15.35 2.01
CA CYS A 43 -12.13 -15.44 3.47
C CYS A 43 -13.44 -14.94 4.08
N GLU A 44 -14.42 -14.54 3.26
CA GLU A 44 -15.69 -13.91 3.68
C GLU A 44 -15.47 -12.67 4.59
N VAL A 45 -14.43 -11.88 4.30
CA VAL A 45 -14.10 -10.66 5.04
C VAL A 45 -14.60 -9.44 4.28
N ASP A 46 -15.39 -8.59 4.96
CA ASP A 46 -15.65 -7.23 4.48
C ASP A 46 -14.37 -6.39 4.62
N LEU A 47 -13.63 -6.28 3.52
CA LEU A 47 -12.38 -5.55 3.46
C LEU A 47 -12.55 -4.05 3.76
N GLY A 48 -13.69 -3.46 3.38
CA GLY A 48 -13.99 -2.04 3.59
C GLY A 48 -14.22 -1.72 5.07
N ASP A 49 -15.02 -2.52 5.75
CA ASP A 49 -15.24 -2.42 7.20
C ASP A 49 -13.93 -2.70 7.97
N ALA A 50 -13.18 -3.74 7.58
CA ALA A 50 -11.89 -4.08 8.19
C ALA A 50 -10.88 -2.92 8.08
N ALA A 51 -10.78 -2.30 6.90
CA ALA A 51 -9.94 -1.13 6.67
C ALA A 51 -10.37 0.07 7.53
N THR A 52 -11.68 0.34 7.61
CA THR A 52 -12.22 1.44 8.43
C THR A 52 -11.91 1.24 9.91
N LYS A 53 -12.13 0.02 10.45
CA LYS A 53 -11.77 -0.34 11.83
C LYS A 53 -10.26 -0.21 12.08
N LYS A 54 -9.43 -0.58 11.10
CA LYS A 54 -7.98 -0.46 11.20
C LYS A 54 -7.53 1.00 11.24
N LEU A 55 -8.13 1.88 10.45
CA LEU A 55 -7.87 3.32 10.48
C LEU A 55 -8.21 3.92 11.84
N ALA A 56 -9.38 3.60 12.40
CA ALA A 56 -9.77 4.06 13.73
C ALA A 56 -8.78 3.59 14.82
N LYS A 57 -8.36 2.32 14.78
CA LYS A 57 -7.34 1.78 15.70
C LYS A 57 -5.98 2.47 15.51
N ASN A 58 -5.57 2.74 14.28
CA ASN A 58 -4.32 3.42 13.99
C ASN A 58 -4.33 4.87 14.48
N ALA A 59 -5.46 5.58 14.38
CA ALA A 59 -5.60 6.95 14.90
C ALA A 59 -5.40 7.03 16.42
N VAL A 60 -5.85 6.00 17.16
CA VAL A 60 -5.59 5.89 18.61
C VAL A 60 -4.12 5.56 18.88
N LYS A 61 -3.52 4.67 18.09
CA LYS A 61 -2.13 4.22 18.29
C LYS A 61 -1.08 5.26 17.87
N TYR A 62 -1.38 6.04 16.84
CA TYR A 62 -0.52 7.05 16.25
C TYR A 62 -1.31 8.35 16.11
N PRO A 63 -1.54 9.08 17.21
CA PRO A 63 -2.21 10.36 17.15
C PRO A 63 -1.37 11.35 16.33
N ALA A 64 -2.03 12.21 15.57
CA ALA A 64 -1.40 13.07 14.56
C ALA A 64 -0.29 14.00 15.11
N ASN A 65 -0.29 14.25 16.42
CA ASN A 65 0.73 15.03 17.11
C ASN A 65 2.05 14.26 17.36
N LEU A 66 2.07 12.93 17.18
CA LEU A 66 3.25 12.08 17.35
C LEU A 66 3.88 11.63 16.03
N SER A 67 3.25 11.93 14.88
CA SER A 67 3.66 11.47 13.55
C SER A 67 4.35 12.52 12.67
N GLN A 68 4.78 13.66 13.24
CA GLN A 68 5.51 14.73 12.53
C GLN A 68 6.97 14.92 12.99
N GLN A 69 7.60 13.91 13.60
CA GLN A 69 9.06 13.90 13.85
C GLN A 69 9.79 12.92 12.93
#